data_AF-A0A3P7I108-F1
#
_entry.id   AF-A0A3P7I108-F1
#
_cell.length_a   1.000
_cell.length_b   1.000
_cell.length_c   1.000
_cell.angle_alpha   90.00
_cell.angle_beta   90.00
_cell.angle_gamma   90.00
#
_symmetry.space_group_name_H-M   'P 1'
#
loop_
_entity.id
_entity.type
_entity.pdbx_description
1 polymer ?
#
loop_
_entity_poly.entity_id
_entity_poly.type
_entity_poly.pdbx_seq_one_letter_code
_entity_poly.pdbx_strand_id
1 'polypeptide(L)'
;IVQEGEIKTILEEDFKHGREGYYPASLQIYRVNNQTTALIVWEKGFGVRYRIQSGSNLTEMSLEMRGTRMQPYQITTLPGKSVRYPPKHYVIWHSREFTWNGKDIPRSALLEATPYNTTELDLEVEKEMRLFNIPSISLCIYRKGKRTLSVSYGYSDLRSETRAKPINSYRIASISKTITAMGIAELINRHLLNLDDRVFGSKGVLSSFDVSKAHPWLRYVTVRHLLEHSSGGWENNEKIEFNRTPQT
;
A
#
# COMPACT_ATOMS: atom_id res chain seq x y z
N ILE A 1 12.23 0.87 4.44
CA ILE A 1 12.95 2.11 4.87
C ILE A 1 14.01 1.68 5.88
N VAL A 2 15.25 2.15 5.74
CA VAL A 2 16.31 1.92 6.73
C VAL A 2 16.66 3.26 7.36
N GLN A 3 16.69 3.32 8.68
CA GLN A 3 16.96 4.56 9.41
C GLN A 3 17.85 4.27 10.62
N GLU A 4 18.80 5.17 10.85
CA GLU A 4 19.71 5.12 11.98
C GLU A 4 19.73 6.49 12.67
N GLY A 5 19.67 6.51 13.99
CA GLY A 5 19.63 7.75 14.75
C GLY A 5 19.35 7.55 16.23
N GLU A 6 19.13 8.66 16.95
CA GLU A 6 18.75 8.58 18.36
C GLU A 6 17.42 7.83 18.52
N ILE A 7 17.33 6.95 19.51
CA ILE A 7 16.15 6.12 19.74
C ILE A 7 14.87 6.95 19.90
N LYS A 8 14.97 8.16 20.48
CA LYS A 8 13.82 9.06 20.66
C LYS A 8 13.27 9.51 19.30
N THR A 9 14.14 9.96 18.40
CA THR A 9 13.76 10.40 17.05
C THR A 9 13.13 9.27 16.24
N ILE A 10 13.70 8.06 16.31
CA ILE A 10 13.12 6.90 15.62
C ILE A 10 11.71 6.57 16.13
N LEU A 11 11.49 6.64 17.45
CA LEU A 11 10.17 6.37 18.03
C LEU A 11 9.15 7.49 17.76
N GLU A 12 9.60 8.74 17.56
CA GLU A 12 8.74 9.85 17.12
C GLU A 12 8.26 9.66 15.67
N GLU A 13 9.11 9.10 14.81
CA GLU A 13 8.78 8.82 13.41
C GLU A 13 7.94 7.55 13.20
N ASP A 14 7.91 6.65 14.19
CA ASP A 14 7.09 5.42 14.19
C ASP A 14 5.64 5.69 13.79
N PHE A 15 5.01 6.70 14.39
CA PHE A 15 3.62 7.03 14.10
C PHE A 15 3.39 7.47 12.64
N LYS A 16 4.38 8.13 12.04
CA LYS A 16 4.33 8.54 10.63
C LYS A 16 4.44 7.30 9.73
N HIS A 17 5.43 6.46 9.95
CA HIS A 17 5.65 5.22 9.18
C HIS A 17 4.45 4.27 9.31
N GLY A 18 3.91 4.12 10.51
CA GLY A 18 2.71 3.35 10.78
C GLY A 18 1.50 3.84 9.98
N ARG A 19 1.32 5.16 9.78
CA ARG A 19 0.23 5.70 8.94
C ARG A 19 0.43 5.47 7.45
N GLU A 20 1.66 5.34 7.01
CA GLU A 20 2.03 5.06 5.62
C GLU A 20 2.00 3.56 5.27
N GLY A 21 1.64 2.70 6.23
CA GLY A 21 1.56 1.25 6.03
C GLY A 21 2.89 0.52 6.21
N TYR A 22 3.83 1.13 6.92
CA TYR A 22 5.05 0.46 7.33
C TYR A 22 4.90 -0.14 8.74
N TYR A 23 5.64 -1.21 9.00
CA TYR A 23 5.81 -1.80 10.32
C TYR A 23 7.30 -2.14 10.54
N PRO A 24 7.78 -2.14 11.80
CA PRO A 24 9.18 -2.39 12.09
C PRO A 24 9.50 -3.87 11.90
N ALA A 25 10.40 -4.20 10.98
CA ALA A 25 10.84 -5.55 10.67
C ALA A 25 12.15 -5.93 11.37
N SER A 26 12.95 -4.95 11.79
CA SER A 26 14.10 -5.19 12.65
C SER A 26 14.46 -3.93 13.43
N LEU A 27 14.90 -4.09 14.68
CA LEU A 27 15.41 -3.02 15.54
C LEU A 27 16.67 -3.49 16.27
N GLN A 28 17.76 -2.77 16.04
CA GLN A 28 19.01 -2.92 16.78
C GLN A 28 19.26 -1.66 17.59
N ILE A 29 19.75 -1.83 18.82
CA ILE A 29 20.00 -0.71 19.75
C ILE A 29 21.40 -0.87 20.32
N TYR A 30 22.14 0.23 20.33
CA TYR A 30 23.52 0.27 20.78
C TYR A 30 23.86 1.65 21.35
N ARG A 31 25.07 1.80 21.92
CA ARG A 31 25.54 3.08 22.47
C ARG A 31 26.65 3.66 21.63
N VAL A 32 26.55 4.94 21.31
CA VAL A 32 27.62 5.74 20.70
C VAL A 32 27.76 7.01 21.51
N ASN A 33 28.98 7.35 21.96
CA ASN A 33 29.25 8.59 22.71
C ASN A 33 28.27 8.84 23.88
N ASN A 34 27.92 7.78 24.61
CA ASN A 34 26.98 7.81 25.74
C ASN A 34 25.50 8.10 25.36
N GLN A 35 25.17 8.21 24.07
CA GLN A 35 23.83 8.31 23.53
C GLN A 35 23.28 6.93 23.17
N THR A 36 21.97 6.74 23.29
CA THR A 36 21.30 5.50 22.87
C THR A 36 20.84 5.66 21.43
N THR A 37 21.49 4.91 20.54
CA THR A 37 21.25 4.94 19.09
C THR A 37 20.52 3.67 18.69
N ALA A 38 19.68 3.78 17.67
CA ALA A 38 19.00 2.64 17.07
C ALA A 38 19.17 2.62 15.56
N LEU A 39 19.23 1.41 15.02
CA LEU A 39 19.11 1.10 13.60
C LEU A 39 17.81 0.32 13.42
N ILE A 40 16.88 0.86 12.65
CA ILE A 40 15.58 0.26 12.39
C ILE A 40 15.37 0.02 10.90
N VAL A 41 14.79 -1.14 10.59
CA VAL A 41 14.32 -1.49 9.26
C VAL A 41 12.81 -1.55 9.29
N TRP A 42 12.17 -0.71 8.48
CA TRP A 42 10.74 -0.70 8.26
C TRP A 42 10.40 -1.43 6.96
N GLU A 43 9.47 -2.36 7.03
CA GLU A 43 8.90 -3.02 5.86
C GLU A 43 7.51 -2.47 5.56
N LYS A 44 7.19 -2.42 4.28
CA LYS A 44 5.85 -2.06 3.82
C LYS A 44 5.00 -3.31 3.76
N GLY A 45 3.81 -3.25 4.34
CA GLY A 45 2.84 -4.30 4.17
C GLY A 45 1.50 -3.97 4.82
N PHE A 46 0.56 -4.87 4.64
CA PHE A 46 -0.84 -4.60 4.97
C PHE A 46 -1.34 -5.57 6.03
N GLY A 47 -2.09 -5.07 6.99
CA GLY A 47 -2.79 -5.89 7.98
C GLY A 47 -1.96 -6.36 9.19
N VAL A 48 -0.65 -6.10 9.24
CA VAL A 48 0.15 -6.33 10.46
C VAL A 48 -0.07 -5.17 11.42
N ARG A 49 -0.68 -5.45 12.57
CA ARG A 49 -0.66 -4.55 13.73
C ARG A 49 0.66 -4.76 14.45
N TYR A 50 1.25 -3.68 14.94
CA TYR A 50 2.47 -3.78 15.71
C TYR A 50 2.48 -2.82 16.90
N ARG A 51 3.40 -3.07 17.84
CA ARG A 51 3.75 -2.16 18.92
C ARG A 51 5.24 -2.25 19.17
N ILE A 52 5.92 -1.12 19.32
CA ILE A 52 7.27 -1.07 19.89
C ILE A 52 7.12 -0.73 21.38
N GLN A 53 7.69 -1.55 22.24
CA GLN A 53 7.64 -1.36 23.70
C GLN A 53 9.07 -1.35 24.25
N SER A 54 9.32 -0.56 25.30
CA SER A 54 10.59 -0.59 26.03
C SER A 54 10.36 -0.71 27.52
N GLY A 55 11.22 -1.46 28.23
CA GLY A 55 11.08 -1.72 29.66
C GLY A 55 12.28 -2.49 30.22
N SER A 56 12.31 -2.71 31.54
CA SER A 56 13.37 -3.47 32.23
C SER A 56 12.96 -4.90 32.59
N ASN A 57 11.66 -5.24 32.47
CA ASN A 57 11.12 -6.55 32.83
C ASN A 57 10.30 -7.13 31.68
N LEU A 58 10.85 -8.14 31.00
CA LEU A 58 10.18 -8.81 29.87
C LEU A 58 8.87 -9.50 30.27
N THR A 59 8.74 -9.97 31.51
CA THR A 59 7.53 -10.63 32.00
C THR A 59 6.37 -9.65 32.10
N GLU A 60 6.60 -8.48 32.69
CA GLU A 60 5.60 -7.39 32.76
C GLU A 60 5.20 -6.92 31.36
N MET A 61 6.18 -6.72 30.48
CA MET A 61 5.94 -6.34 29.09
C MET A 61 5.05 -7.38 28.37
N SER A 62 5.32 -8.68 28.57
CA SER A 62 4.47 -9.75 28.03
C SER A 62 3.08 -9.80 28.65
N LEU A 63 2.93 -9.46 29.94
CA LEU A 63 1.63 -9.42 30.61
C LEU A 63 0.77 -8.28 30.06
N GLU A 64 1.33 -7.10 29.78
CA GLU A 64 0.61 -5.99 29.13
C GLU A 64 0.05 -6.38 27.75
N MET A 65 0.72 -7.32 27.06
CA MET A 65 0.32 -7.76 25.74
C MET A 65 -0.66 -8.93 25.75
N ARG A 66 -0.95 -9.53 26.92
CA ARG A 66 -1.98 -10.57 27.06
C ARG A 66 -3.36 -9.98 26.73
N GLY A 67 -3.92 -10.41 25.61
CA GLY A 67 -5.21 -9.93 25.09
C GLY A 67 -5.06 -9.11 23.81
N THR A 68 -3.87 -8.59 23.53
CA THR A 68 -3.54 -8.15 22.18
C THR A 68 -3.27 -9.38 21.33
N ARG A 69 -3.75 -9.43 20.08
CA ARG A 69 -3.44 -10.53 19.13
C ARG A 69 -1.96 -10.51 18.67
N MET A 70 -1.10 -9.79 19.37
CA MET A 70 0.30 -9.57 19.03
C MET A 70 1.20 -10.49 19.84
N GLN A 71 2.29 -10.93 19.20
CA GLN A 71 3.30 -11.83 19.76
C GLN A 71 4.67 -11.15 19.66
N PRO A 72 5.65 -11.52 20.51
CA PRO A 72 6.98 -10.92 20.44
C PRO A 72 7.64 -11.38 19.14
N TYR A 73 7.98 -10.42 18.28
CA TYR A 73 8.61 -10.66 16.99
C TYR A 73 10.14 -10.55 17.10
N GLN A 74 10.63 -9.51 17.78
CA GLN A 74 12.05 -9.34 18.06
C GLN A 74 12.24 -8.67 19.42
N ILE A 75 13.30 -9.08 20.12
CA ILE A 75 13.74 -8.47 21.37
C ILE A 75 15.18 -8.00 21.17
N THR A 76 15.45 -6.74 21.49
CA THR A 76 16.81 -6.20 21.55
C THR A 76 17.06 -5.61 22.94
N THR A 77 18.28 -5.81 23.45
CA THR A 77 18.62 -5.47 24.83
C THR A 77 19.78 -4.50 24.83
N LEU A 78 19.57 -3.33 25.42
CA LEU A 78 20.62 -2.39 25.75
C LEU A 78 21.24 -2.82 27.09
N PRO A 79 22.51 -3.25 27.14
CA PRO A 79 23.14 -3.73 28.37
C PRO A 79 23.08 -2.68 29.48
N GLY A 80 22.84 -3.11 30.71
CA GLY A 80 22.90 -2.25 31.89
C GLY A 80 24.31 -1.71 32.11
N LYS A 81 24.44 -0.58 32.82
CA LYS A 81 25.75 -0.04 33.22
C LYS A 81 26.20 -0.54 34.59
N SER A 82 25.26 -0.95 35.44
CA SER A 82 25.50 -1.50 36.77
C SER A 82 24.24 -2.19 37.31
N VAL A 83 24.31 -2.80 38.49
CA VAL A 83 23.14 -3.40 39.17
C VAL A 83 22.02 -2.37 39.41
N ARG A 84 22.35 -1.09 39.65
CA ARG A 84 21.36 -0.01 39.81
C ARG A 84 20.75 0.47 38.48
N TYR A 85 21.42 0.19 37.37
CA TYR A 85 20.96 0.54 36.03
C TYR A 85 20.80 -0.74 35.22
N PRO A 86 19.70 -1.50 35.45
CA PRO A 86 19.47 -2.78 34.81
C PRO A 86 19.43 -2.63 33.28
N PRO A 87 19.59 -3.74 32.54
CA PRO A 87 19.41 -3.73 31.10
C PRO A 87 18.01 -3.20 30.73
N LYS A 88 17.95 -2.49 29.61
CA LYS A 88 16.70 -2.02 29.04
C LYS A 88 16.39 -2.83 27.79
N HIS A 89 15.24 -3.47 27.79
CA HIS A 89 14.74 -4.26 26.67
C HIS A 89 13.84 -3.42 25.79
N TYR A 90 13.90 -3.69 24.50
CA TYR A 90 13.02 -3.14 23.49
C TYR A 90 12.44 -4.30 22.69
N VAL A 91 11.12 -4.36 22.63
CA VAL A 91 10.39 -5.47 22.02
C VAL A 91 9.55 -4.92 20.88
N ILE A 92 9.70 -5.53 19.70
CA ILE A 92 8.76 -5.39 18.61
C ILE A 92 7.72 -6.49 18.78
N TRP A 93 6.46 -6.09 18.87
CA TRP A 93 5.31 -6.99 18.89
C TRP A 93 4.62 -6.92 17.53
N HIS A 94 4.31 -8.06 16.91
CA HIS A 94 3.55 -8.14 15.67
C HIS A 94 2.29 -8.98 15.87
N SER A 95 1.19 -8.58 15.24
CA SER A 95 0.12 -9.52 14.94
C SER A 95 0.54 -10.44 13.80
N ARG A 96 -0.15 -11.57 13.66
CA ARG A 96 -0.06 -12.35 12.42
C ARG A 96 -0.49 -11.49 11.23
N GLU A 97 0.01 -11.86 10.05
CA GLU A 97 -0.48 -11.30 8.80
C GLU A 97 -1.99 -11.49 8.68
N PHE A 98 -2.61 -10.59 7.91
CA PHE A 98 -4.04 -10.67 7.68
C PHE A 98 -4.38 -11.95 6.92
N THR A 99 -5.39 -12.65 7.41
CA THR A 99 -6.02 -13.76 6.70
C THR A 99 -7.53 -13.78 6.92
N TRP A 100 -8.24 -14.27 5.91
CA TRP A 100 -9.66 -14.62 5.99
C TRP A 100 -9.92 -16.01 6.57
N ASN A 101 -8.90 -16.84 6.79
CA ASN A 101 -9.09 -18.18 7.33
C ASN A 101 -9.83 -18.12 8.69
N GLY A 102 -10.91 -18.90 8.81
CA GLY A 102 -11.77 -18.92 10.00
C GLY A 102 -12.53 -17.62 10.29
N LYS A 103 -12.64 -16.70 9.32
CA LYS A 103 -13.38 -15.44 9.46
C LYS A 103 -14.49 -15.33 8.42
N ASP A 104 -15.57 -14.66 8.80
CA ASP A 104 -16.63 -14.26 7.89
C ASP A 104 -16.21 -13.03 7.08
N ILE A 105 -16.57 -13.01 5.81
CA ILE A 105 -16.36 -11.85 4.94
C ILE A 105 -17.64 -11.00 4.93
N PRO A 106 -17.65 -9.82 5.58
CA PRO A 106 -18.84 -8.98 5.59
C PRO A 106 -19.15 -8.46 4.19
N ARG A 107 -20.42 -8.53 3.79
CA ARG A 107 -20.94 -7.96 2.54
C ARG A 107 -21.78 -6.73 2.84
N SER A 108 -21.56 -5.65 2.09
CA SER A 108 -22.36 -4.42 2.14
C SER A 108 -22.89 -4.12 0.75
N ALA A 109 -24.12 -3.63 0.65
CA ALA A 109 -24.72 -3.21 -0.61
C ALA A 109 -25.19 -1.74 -0.52
N LEU A 110 -25.21 -1.04 -1.65
CA LEU A 110 -25.75 0.34 -1.70
C LEU A 110 -27.28 0.37 -1.87
N LEU A 111 -27.87 -0.75 -2.31
CA LEU A 111 -29.31 -0.97 -2.46
C LEU A 111 -29.64 -2.34 -1.84
N GLU A 112 -30.74 -2.44 -1.11
CA GLU A 112 -31.11 -3.68 -0.40
C GLU A 112 -31.62 -4.79 -1.32
N ALA A 113 -32.25 -4.45 -2.46
CA ALA A 113 -32.83 -5.42 -3.37
C ALA A 113 -32.22 -5.30 -4.78
N THR A 114 -31.47 -6.32 -5.19
CA THR A 114 -31.15 -6.55 -6.60
C THR A 114 -32.13 -7.59 -7.13
N PRO A 115 -32.73 -7.40 -8.32
CA PRO A 115 -33.64 -8.40 -8.90
C PRO A 115 -32.89 -9.65 -9.40
N TYR A 116 -31.56 -9.65 -9.29
CA TYR A 116 -30.69 -10.74 -9.72
C TYR A 116 -30.25 -11.55 -8.51
N ASN A 117 -30.29 -12.88 -8.63
CA ASN A 117 -29.62 -13.77 -7.70
C ASN A 117 -28.10 -13.61 -7.87
N THR A 118 -27.40 -13.23 -6.80
CA THR A 118 -25.94 -13.05 -6.81
C THR A 118 -25.19 -14.13 -6.05
N THR A 119 -25.84 -15.19 -5.55
CA THR A 119 -25.21 -16.19 -4.68
C THR A 119 -23.95 -16.80 -5.29
N GLU A 120 -23.97 -17.21 -6.55
CA GLU A 120 -22.79 -17.79 -7.21
C GLU A 120 -21.64 -16.78 -7.35
N LEU A 121 -21.97 -15.53 -7.68
CA LEU A 121 -20.99 -14.43 -7.75
C LEU A 121 -20.37 -14.16 -6.38
N ASP A 122 -21.20 -14.09 -5.34
CA ASP A 122 -20.77 -13.83 -3.97
C ASP A 122 -19.83 -14.95 -3.48
N LEU A 123 -20.13 -16.22 -3.80
CA LEU A 123 -19.29 -17.38 -3.49
C LEU A 123 -17.95 -17.36 -4.22
N GLU A 124 -17.92 -17.03 -5.51
CA GLU A 124 -16.66 -16.97 -6.26
C GLU A 124 -15.79 -15.80 -5.79
N VAL A 125 -16.39 -14.65 -5.49
CA VAL A 125 -15.67 -13.52 -4.89
C VAL A 125 -15.09 -13.90 -3.53
N GLU A 126 -15.86 -14.56 -2.67
CA GLU A 126 -15.39 -15.02 -1.36
C GLU A 126 -14.21 -16.00 -1.50
N LYS A 127 -14.30 -16.96 -2.43
CA LYS A 127 -13.24 -17.92 -2.72
C LYS A 127 -11.93 -17.22 -3.10
N GLU A 128 -11.98 -16.28 -4.03
CA GLU A 128 -10.80 -15.50 -4.46
C GLU A 128 -10.24 -14.64 -3.33
N MET A 129 -11.11 -13.99 -2.54
CA MET A 129 -10.69 -13.23 -1.37
C MET A 129 -9.97 -14.10 -0.35
N ARG A 130 -10.45 -15.32 -0.09
CA ARG A 130 -9.82 -16.27 0.82
C ARG A 130 -8.48 -16.77 0.28
N LEU A 131 -8.42 -17.13 -1.00
CA LEU A 131 -7.22 -17.65 -1.66
C LEU A 131 -6.04 -16.66 -1.59
N PHE A 132 -6.31 -15.39 -1.89
CA PHE A 132 -5.28 -14.35 -1.94
C PHE A 132 -5.24 -13.44 -0.70
N ASN A 133 -6.05 -13.75 0.33
CA ASN A 133 -6.26 -12.89 1.51
C ASN A 133 -6.54 -11.42 1.14
N ILE A 134 -7.34 -11.19 0.09
CA ILE A 134 -7.67 -9.84 -0.40
C ILE A 134 -8.53 -9.15 0.66
N PRO A 135 -8.09 -8.03 1.27
CA PRO A 135 -8.81 -7.39 2.38
C PRO A 135 -10.20 -6.86 2.01
N SER A 136 -10.35 -6.41 0.76
CA SER A 136 -11.56 -5.76 0.30
C SER A 136 -11.71 -5.84 -1.21
N ILE A 137 -12.93 -6.10 -1.67
CA ILE A 137 -13.34 -6.00 -3.08
C ILE A 137 -14.61 -5.17 -3.15
N SER A 138 -14.70 -4.26 -4.12
CA SER A 138 -15.92 -3.54 -4.46
C SER A 138 -16.28 -3.80 -5.92
N LEU A 139 -17.55 -4.13 -6.18
CA LEU A 139 -18.03 -4.55 -7.47
C LEU A 139 -19.31 -3.81 -7.84
N CYS A 140 -19.35 -3.32 -9.07
CA CYS A 140 -20.48 -2.58 -9.63
C CYS A 140 -20.75 -3.06 -11.05
N ILE A 141 -21.99 -3.45 -11.35
CA ILE A 141 -22.38 -3.94 -12.67
C ILE A 141 -23.43 -3.00 -13.27
N TYR A 142 -23.15 -2.49 -14.47
CA TYR A 142 -24.10 -1.74 -15.28
C TYR A 142 -24.56 -2.58 -16.47
N ARG A 143 -25.87 -2.55 -16.76
CA ARG A 143 -26.47 -3.19 -17.93
C ARG A 143 -27.51 -2.26 -18.53
N LYS A 144 -27.44 -2.00 -19.85
CA LYS A 144 -28.36 -1.11 -20.57
C LYS A 144 -28.52 0.27 -19.89
N GLY A 145 -27.39 0.88 -19.49
CA GLY A 145 -27.37 2.19 -18.84
C GLY A 145 -27.89 2.23 -17.40
N LYS A 146 -28.31 1.09 -16.83
CA LYS A 146 -28.81 1.01 -15.45
C LYS A 146 -27.84 0.22 -14.57
N ARG A 147 -27.63 0.71 -13.34
CA ARG A 147 -26.86 -0.01 -12.32
C ARG A 147 -27.68 -1.20 -11.82
N THR A 148 -27.16 -2.39 -11.99
CA THR A 148 -27.82 -3.66 -11.63
C THR A 148 -27.32 -4.24 -10.32
N LEU A 149 -26.07 -3.95 -9.95
CA LEU A 149 -25.42 -4.42 -8.73
C LEU A 149 -24.43 -3.37 -8.22
N SER A 150 -24.33 -3.20 -6.90
CA SER A 150 -23.31 -2.36 -6.26
C SER A 150 -23.07 -2.87 -4.84
N VAL A 151 -21.99 -3.63 -4.67
CA VAL A 151 -21.67 -4.37 -3.45
C VAL A 151 -20.19 -4.26 -3.11
N SER A 152 -19.87 -4.44 -1.84
CA SER A 152 -18.49 -4.55 -1.37
C SER A 152 -18.38 -5.65 -0.34
N TYR A 153 -17.19 -6.25 -0.28
CA TYR A 153 -16.85 -7.37 0.57
C TYR A 153 -15.65 -7.00 1.42
N GLY A 154 -15.61 -7.45 2.67
CA GLY A 154 -14.46 -7.30 3.55
C GLY A 154 -14.36 -5.94 4.23
N TYR A 155 -13.14 -5.48 4.45
CA TYR A 155 -12.84 -4.29 5.26
C TYR A 155 -12.09 -3.23 4.46
N SER A 156 -12.60 -2.00 4.43
CA SER A 156 -11.88 -0.86 3.87
C SER A 156 -10.68 -0.44 4.73
N ASP A 157 -10.67 -0.84 6.00
CA ASP A 157 -9.55 -0.65 6.92
C ASP A 157 -9.43 -1.86 7.86
N LEU A 158 -8.32 -2.58 7.75
CA LEU A 158 -8.00 -3.77 8.56
C LEU A 158 -7.69 -3.46 10.03
N ARG A 159 -7.26 -2.23 10.35
CA ARG A 159 -6.93 -1.84 11.73
C ARG A 159 -8.17 -1.55 12.55
N SER A 160 -9.15 -0.88 11.95
CA SER A 160 -10.44 -0.61 12.59
C SER A 160 -11.49 -1.68 12.30
N GLU A 161 -11.20 -2.64 11.42
CA GLU A 161 -12.18 -3.61 10.90
C GLU A 161 -13.43 -2.89 10.34
N THR A 162 -13.22 -1.71 9.73
CA THR A 162 -14.29 -0.94 9.10
C THR A 162 -14.78 -1.67 7.87
N ARG A 163 -16.06 -2.05 7.87
CA ARG A 163 -16.70 -2.74 6.73
C ARG A 163 -16.58 -1.91 5.46
N ALA A 164 -16.18 -2.55 4.37
CA ALA A 164 -16.17 -1.94 3.06
C ALA A 164 -17.61 -1.64 2.59
N LYS A 165 -17.76 -0.52 1.90
CA LYS A 165 -18.99 -0.02 1.30
C LYS A 165 -18.73 0.37 -0.15
N PRO A 166 -19.74 0.31 -1.04
CA PRO A 166 -19.54 0.66 -2.45
C PRO A 166 -19.07 2.11 -2.70
N ILE A 167 -19.22 2.99 -1.71
CA ILE A 167 -18.76 4.39 -1.77
C ILE A 167 -17.30 4.57 -1.34
N ASN A 168 -16.61 3.53 -0.87
CA ASN A 168 -15.20 3.66 -0.49
C ASN A 168 -14.33 3.85 -1.73
N SER A 169 -13.33 4.72 -1.61
CA SER A 169 -12.34 4.96 -2.66
C SER A 169 -11.22 3.92 -2.64
N TYR A 170 -10.81 3.49 -3.83
CA TYR A 170 -9.68 2.59 -4.05
C TYR A 170 -8.61 3.30 -4.89
N ARG A 171 -7.34 2.94 -4.69
CA ARG A 171 -6.28 3.33 -5.60
C ARG A 171 -6.38 2.49 -6.87
N ILE A 172 -6.78 3.13 -7.97
CA ILE A 172 -7.08 2.45 -9.24
C ILE A 172 -5.83 2.21 -10.13
N ALA A 173 -4.66 2.67 -9.70
CA ALA A 173 -3.38 2.48 -10.39
C ALA A 173 -3.46 2.78 -11.90
N SER A 174 -3.03 1.84 -12.76
CA SER A 174 -2.99 2.02 -14.21
C SER A 174 -4.35 2.24 -14.88
N ILE A 175 -5.47 2.01 -14.20
CA ILE A 175 -6.80 2.40 -14.72
C ILE A 175 -6.87 3.92 -14.92
N SER A 176 -6.09 4.71 -14.18
CA SER A 176 -6.00 6.17 -14.41
C SER A 176 -5.62 6.53 -15.86
N LYS A 177 -4.89 5.66 -16.58
CA LYS A 177 -4.50 5.91 -17.98
C LYS A 177 -5.71 6.01 -18.92
N THR A 178 -6.78 5.24 -18.69
CA THR A 178 -7.99 5.34 -19.53
C THR A 178 -8.68 6.67 -19.34
N ILE A 179 -8.67 7.21 -18.12
CA ILE A 179 -9.22 8.54 -17.81
C ILE A 179 -8.37 9.63 -18.49
N THR A 180 -7.04 9.51 -18.42
CA THR A 180 -6.13 10.43 -19.13
C THR A 180 -6.34 10.38 -20.65
N ALA A 181 -6.46 9.18 -21.23
CA ALA A 181 -6.72 9.00 -22.65
C ALA A 181 -8.07 9.60 -23.07
N MET A 182 -9.11 9.50 -22.23
CA MET A 182 -10.39 10.17 -22.46
C MET A 182 -10.24 11.70 -22.47
N GLY A 183 -9.45 12.26 -21.55
CA GLY A 183 -9.14 13.70 -21.55
C GLY A 183 -8.43 14.15 -22.83
N ILE A 184 -7.47 13.35 -23.33
CA ILE A 184 -6.79 13.61 -24.59
C ILE A 184 -7.75 13.50 -25.78
N ALA A 185 -8.64 12.50 -25.80
CA ALA A 185 -9.65 12.34 -26.84
C ALA A 185 -10.61 13.54 -26.90
N GLU A 186 -10.98 14.11 -25.75
CA GLU A 186 -11.80 15.32 -25.70
C GLU A 186 -11.07 16.55 -26.25
N LEU A 187 -9.77 16.70 -25.98
CA LEU A 187 -8.96 17.77 -26.59
C LEU A 187 -8.89 17.64 -28.12
N ILE A 188 -8.75 16.40 -28.62
CA ILE A 188 -8.75 16.12 -30.06
C ILE A 188 -10.12 16.45 -30.68
N ASN A 189 -11.21 16.05 -30.02
CA ASN A 189 -12.57 16.35 -30.47
C ASN A 189 -12.84 17.86 -30.56
N ARG A 190 -12.22 18.66 -29.68
CA ARG A 190 -12.28 20.12 -29.70
C ARG A 190 -11.29 20.78 -30.65
N HIS A 191 -10.52 20.01 -31.41
CA HIS A 191 -9.43 20.49 -32.27
C HIS A 191 -8.34 21.29 -31.53
N LEU A 192 -8.15 21.02 -30.23
CA LEU A 192 -7.11 21.64 -29.41
C LEU A 192 -5.80 20.86 -29.40
N LEU A 193 -5.81 19.63 -29.93
CA LEU A 193 -4.69 18.70 -29.98
C LEU A 193 -4.87 17.74 -31.16
N ASN A 194 -3.80 17.30 -31.80
CA ASN A 194 -3.82 16.24 -32.81
C ASN A 194 -2.94 15.07 -32.38
N LEU A 195 -3.29 13.88 -32.87
CA LEU A 195 -2.53 12.65 -32.60
C LEU A 195 -1.08 12.73 -33.09
N ASP A 196 -0.83 13.46 -34.18
CA ASP A 196 0.49 13.56 -34.80
C ASP A 196 1.29 14.78 -34.33
N ASP A 197 0.74 15.55 -33.38
CA ASP A 197 1.46 16.65 -32.73
C ASP A 197 2.69 16.10 -31.99
N ARG A 198 3.82 16.81 -32.11
CA ARG A 198 5.03 16.50 -31.36
C ARG A 198 4.82 16.82 -29.90
N VAL A 199 5.27 15.94 -29.01
CA VAL A 199 5.15 16.17 -27.56
C VAL A 199 6.18 17.20 -27.09
N PHE A 200 7.42 17.06 -27.57
CA PHE A 200 8.56 17.87 -27.13
C PHE A 200 9.16 18.72 -28.25
N GLY A 201 10.04 19.65 -27.88
CA GLY A 201 10.70 20.58 -28.79
C GLY A 201 9.99 21.93 -28.87
N SER A 202 10.58 22.87 -29.62
CA SER A 202 10.11 24.27 -29.65
C SER A 202 8.67 24.45 -30.14
N LYS A 203 8.17 23.51 -30.95
CA LYS A 203 6.78 23.48 -31.44
C LYS A 203 5.95 22.35 -30.81
N GLY A 204 6.47 21.68 -29.78
CA GLY A 204 5.79 20.58 -29.12
C GLY A 204 4.71 21.06 -28.17
N VAL A 205 3.78 20.16 -27.83
CA VAL A 205 2.71 20.39 -26.84
C VAL A 205 3.29 20.80 -25.49
N LEU A 206 4.42 20.23 -25.10
CA LEU A 206 5.17 20.52 -23.88
C LEU A 206 6.47 21.29 -24.19
N SER A 207 6.36 22.37 -24.97
CA SER A 207 7.51 23.15 -25.45
C SER A 207 8.38 23.78 -24.37
N SER A 208 7.86 23.91 -23.14
CA SER A 208 8.60 24.42 -21.98
C SER A 208 9.59 23.42 -21.39
N PHE A 209 9.50 22.14 -21.72
CA PHE A 209 10.43 21.12 -21.24
C PHE A 209 11.72 21.14 -22.05
N ASP A 210 12.85 21.43 -21.38
CA ASP A 210 14.16 21.34 -22.01
C ASP A 210 14.58 19.88 -22.20
N VAL A 211 14.58 19.45 -23.47
CA VAL A 211 15.03 18.13 -23.92
C VAL A 211 16.35 18.20 -24.69
N SER A 212 17.13 19.27 -24.54
CA SER A 212 18.43 19.44 -25.22
C SER A 212 19.44 18.34 -24.90
N LYS A 213 19.43 17.84 -23.67
CA LYS A 213 20.31 16.76 -23.19
C LYS A 213 19.72 15.36 -23.34
N ALA A 214 18.48 15.24 -23.83
CA ALA A 214 17.83 13.96 -24.02
C ALA A 214 18.22 13.32 -25.36
N HIS A 215 17.87 12.04 -25.54
CA HIS A 215 18.11 11.35 -26.81
C HIS A 215 17.40 12.06 -27.97
N PRO A 216 18.05 12.27 -29.14
CA PRO A 216 17.48 13.04 -30.25
C PRO A 216 16.10 12.57 -30.73
N TRP A 217 15.86 11.26 -30.63
CA TRP A 217 14.59 10.64 -31.02
C TRP A 217 13.37 11.16 -30.23
N LEU A 218 13.57 11.68 -29.00
CA LEU A 218 12.49 12.19 -28.15
C LEU A 218 11.70 13.33 -28.84
N ARG A 219 12.35 14.10 -29.72
CA ARG A 219 11.73 15.19 -30.50
C ARG A 219 10.76 14.70 -31.58
N TYR A 220 10.78 13.40 -31.88
CA TYR A 220 9.90 12.75 -32.85
C TYR A 220 8.76 11.98 -32.17
N VAL A 221 8.69 11.95 -30.84
CA VAL A 221 7.55 11.37 -30.13
C VAL A 221 6.31 12.23 -30.36
N THR A 222 5.22 11.58 -30.80
CA THR A 222 3.91 12.20 -31.00
C THR A 222 2.96 11.83 -29.86
N VAL A 223 1.83 12.54 -29.77
CA VAL A 223 0.74 12.19 -28.85
C VAL A 223 0.28 10.75 -29.08
N ARG A 224 0.17 10.31 -30.34
CA ARG A 224 -0.15 8.93 -30.74
C ARG A 224 0.80 7.93 -30.11
N HIS A 225 2.11 8.16 -30.20
CA HIS A 225 3.10 7.25 -29.64
C HIS A 225 2.95 7.07 -28.12
N LEU A 226 2.53 8.12 -27.40
CA LEU A 226 2.26 8.03 -25.96
C LEU A 226 0.98 7.24 -25.64
N LEU A 227 -0.09 7.44 -26.41
CA LEU A 227 -1.35 6.72 -26.22
C LEU A 227 -1.24 5.23 -26.56
N GLU A 228 -0.41 4.88 -27.54
CA GLU A 228 -0.23 3.51 -28.03
C GLU A 228 0.92 2.76 -27.35
N HIS A 229 1.59 3.39 -26.38
CA HIS A 229 2.79 2.82 -25.72
C HIS A 229 3.93 2.46 -26.70
N SER A 230 4.00 3.11 -27.86
CA SER A 230 5.04 2.91 -28.88
C SER A 230 6.19 3.92 -28.77
N SER A 231 6.23 4.69 -27.67
CA SER A 231 7.24 5.72 -27.45
C SER A 231 8.61 5.18 -26.95
N GLY A 232 8.84 3.85 -26.94
CA GLY A 232 10.15 3.25 -26.62
C GLY A 232 10.74 3.55 -25.22
N GLY A 233 9.96 4.13 -24.30
CA GLY A 233 10.47 4.77 -23.10
C GLY A 233 10.29 4.03 -21.77
N TRP A 234 9.79 2.79 -21.75
CA TRP A 234 9.38 2.14 -20.50
C TRP A 234 9.55 0.62 -20.56
N GLU A 235 10.76 0.12 -20.35
CA GLU A 235 10.91 -1.25 -19.86
C GLU A 235 10.48 -1.27 -18.38
N ASN A 236 9.62 -2.23 -18.03
CA ASN A 236 9.19 -2.45 -16.65
C ASN A 236 10.31 -3.19 -15.88
N ASN A 237 11.50 -2.59 -15.79
CA ASN A 237 12.67 -3.20 -15.14
C ASN A 237 12.61 -3.13 -13.61
N GLU A 238 11.56 -2.53 -13.04
CA GLU A 238 11.28 -2.59 -11.62
C GLU A 238 10.30 -3.73 -11.33
N LYS A 239 10.74 -4.71 -10.54
CA LYS A 239 9.86 -5.63 -9.80
C LYS A 239 8.98 -4.78 -8.87
N ILE A 240 7.83 -4.34 -9.36
CA ILE A 240 6.80 -3.69 -8.56
C ILE A 240 6.25 -4.75 -7.59
N GLU A 241 6.88 -4.87 -6.41
CA GLU A 241 6.33 -5.35 -5.12
C GLU A 241 5.36 -6.55 -5.11
N PHE A 242 5.38 -7.44 -6.12
CA PHE A 242 4.54 -8.64 -6.21
C PHE A 242 5.34 -9.94 -6.04
N ASN A 243 6.31 -9.96 -5.12
CA ASN A 243 6.99 -11.19 -4.70
C ASN A 243 6.45 -11.68 -3.34
N ARG A 244 5.13 -11.93 -3.25
CA ARG A 244 4.54 -12.65 -2.09
C ARG A 244 3.80 -13.93 -2.44
N THR A 245 3.72 -14.31 -3.72
CA THR A 245 3.15 -15.60 -4.11
C THR A 245 4.24 -16.46 -4.73
N PRO A 246 4.55 -17.66 -4.19
CA PRO A 246 5.29 -18.65 -4.93
C PRO A 246 4.48 -18.97 -6.20
N GLN A 247 5.05 -18.71 -7.37
CA GLN A 247 4.52 -19.29 -8.59
C GLN A 247 4.89 -20.77 -8.56
N THR A 248 3.89 -21.61 -8.31
CA THR A 248 3.96 -23.06 -8.55
C THR A 248 3.89 -23.34 -10.04
#